data_AF-A0A6B3DL85-F1
#
_entry.id   AF-A0A6B3DL85-F1
#
_cell.length_a   1.000
_cell.length_b   1.000
_cell.length_c   1.000
_cell.angle_alpha   90.00
_cell.angle_beta   90.00
_cell.angle_gamma   90.00
#
_symmetry.space_group_name_H-M   'P 1'
#
loop_
_entity.id
_entity.type
_entity.pdbx_description
1 polymer ?
#
loop_
_entity_poly.entity_id
_entity_poly.type
_entity_poly.pdbx_seq_one_letter_code
_entity_poly.pdbx_strand_id
1 'polypeptide(L)'
;MTRENKVSLCKHSFPCQPPHGSIFRPGDCTGCGITYQQREVELIRQEEALIMGSSYDGRCPDCFRPKRLFRWQPPTQPWDEPGVEKPITFLCMDCYNVAVDAHNAMVSSVFEEAS
;
A
#
# COMPACT_ATOMS: atom_id res chain seq x y z
N MET A 1 -1.17 33.38 2.50
CA MET A 1 -2.03 32.60 1.59
C MET A 1 -2.40 31.31 2.30
N THR A 2 -3.65 31.23 2.72
CA THR A 2 -4.27 30.11 3.42
C THR A 2 -4.23 28.87 2.53
N ARG A 3 -3.44 27.85 2.92
CA ARG A 3 -3.53 26.51 2.32
C ARG A 3 -4.84 25.90 2.82
N GLU A 4 -5.94 26.21 2.13
CA GLU A 4 -7.14 25.38 2.17
C GLU A 4 -6.73 23.96 1.74
N ASN A 5 -7.03 22.96 2.58
CA ASN A 5 -6.97 21.54 2.22
C ASN A 5 -7.98 21.27 1.09
N LYS A 6 -7.68 21.71 -0.14
CA LYS A 6 -8.38 21.27 -1.33
C LYS A 6 -7.88 19.87 -1.61
N VAL A 7 -8.75 18.88 -1.44
CA VAL A 7 -8.54 17.53 -1.99
C VAL A 7 -8.20 17.72 -3.47
N SER A 8 -6.93 17.55 -3.83
CA SER A 8 -6.46 17.75 -5.19
C SER A 8 -6.94 16.57 -6.03
N LEU A 9 -8.05 16.75 -6.75
CA LEU A 9 -8.52 15.81 -7.77
C LEU A 9 -7.64 15.80 -9.04
N CYS A 10 -6.46 16.44 -9.00
CA CYS A 10 -5.54 16.46 -10.11
C CYS A 10 -5.06 15.03 -10.40
N LYS A 11 -5.35 14.52 -11.60
CA LYS A 11 -4.69 13.33 -12.14
C LYS A 11 -3.29 13.72 -12.54
N HIS A 12 -2.35 13.61 -11.60
CA HIS A 12 -0.99 14.09 -11.81
C HIS A 12 -0.35 13.46 -13.06
N SER A 13 0.24 14.31 -13.89
CA SER A 13 0.96 13.92 -15.10
C SER A 13 2.33 14.60 -15.08
N PHE A 14 3.39 13.80 -14.98
CA PHE A 14 4.76 14.29 -14.85
C PHE A 14 5.52 14.00 -16.16
N PRO A 15 6.07 15.00 -16.85
CA PRO A 15 6.81 14.79 -18.08
C PRO A 15 8.19 14.21 -17.79
N CYS A 16 8.57 13.16 -18.54
CA CYS A 16 9.85 12.48 -18.39
C CYS A 16 10.82 12.74 -19.56
N GLN A 17 10.50 13.68 -20.46
CA GLN A 17 11.31 14.00 -21.64
C GLN A 17 11.94 15.41 -21.53
N PRO A 18 13.19 15.61 -22.03
CA PRO A 18 13.79 16.93 -22.14
C PRO A 18 12.97 17.87 -23.03
N PRO A 19 12.98 19.19 -22.79
CA PRO A 19 13.71 19.91 -21.74
C PRO A 19 13.00 19.88 -20.37
N HIS A 20 11.83 19.26 -20.28
CA HIS A 20 10.92 19.39 -19.14
C HIS A 20 11.13 18.34 -18.04
N GLY A 21 11.88 17.28 -18.30
CA GLY A 21 12.21 16.26 -17.31
C GLY A 21 13.09 15.14 -17.86
N SER A 22 13.27 14.09 -17.06
CA SER A 22 13.96 12.86 -17.42
C SER A 22 13.29 11.69 -16.71
N ILE A 23 13.60 10.46 -17.11
CA ILE A 23 13.11 9.25 -16.44
C ILE A 23 13.52 9.16 -14.96
N PHE A 24 14.66 9.75 -14.57
CA PHE A 24 15.17 9.72 -13.19
C PHE A 24 14.73 10.93 -12.37
N ARG A 25 14.37 12.02 -13.04
CA ARG A 25 13.87 13.26 -12.44
C ARG A 25 12.75 13.79 -13.33
N PRO A 26 11.52 13.28 -13.15
CA PRO A 26 10.36 13.80 -13.86
C PRO A 26 10.19 15.29 -13.55
N GLY A 27 9.71 16.05 -14.54
CA GLY A 27 9.33 17.44 -14.33
C GLY A 27 8.11 17.58 -13.42
N ASP A 28 7.72 18.80 -13.11
CA ASP A 28 6.55 19.08 -12.28
C ASP A 28 5.25 18.67 -12.97
N CYS A 29 4.20 18.43 -12.17
CA CYS A 29 2.90 18.05 -12.66
C CYS A 29 2.34 19.12 -13.61
N THR A 30 1.97 18.75 -14.83
CA THR A 30 1.43 19.68 -15.86
C THR A 30 0.10 20.33 -15.45
N GLY A 31 -0.69 19.67 -14.61
CA GLY A 31 -1.98 20.19 -14.12
C GLY A 31 -1.88 21.13 -12.92
N CYS A 32 -1.17 20.74 -11.86
CA CYS A 32 -1.16 21.47 -10.58
C CYS A 32 0.22 21.94 -10.10
N GLY A 33 1.30 21.63 -10.83
CA GLY A 33 2.64 22.14 -10.56
C GLY A 33 3.35 21.54 -9.33
N ILE A 34 2.83 20.49 -8.70
CA ILE A 34 3.58 19.81 -7.63
C ILE A 34 4.75 19.03 -8.22
N THR A 35 5.80 18.85 -7.42
CA THR A 35 6.93 18.01 -7.81
C THR A 35 6.58 16.53 -7.69
N TYR A 36 7.31 15.67 -8.40
CA TYR A 36 7.15 14.21 -8.27
C TYR A 36 7.35 13.75 -6.81
N GLN A 37 8.35 14.31 -6.11
CA GLN A 37 8.63 13.98 -4.70
C GLN A 37 7.47 14.37 -3.77
N GLN A 38 6.81 15.51 -4.01
CA GLN A 38 5.64 15.92 -3.23
C GLN A 38 4.46 14.95 -3.41
N ARG A 39 4.27 14.41 -4.61
CA ARG A 39 3.29 13.36 -4.89
C ARG A 39 3.60 12.07 -4.13
N GLU A 40 4.86 11.64 -4.09
CA GLU A 40 5.24 10.44 -3.32
C GLU A 40 4.94 10.60 -1.82
N VAL A 41 5.31 11.74 -1.24
CA VAL A 41 5.06 12.03 0.18
C VAL A 41 3.56 12.03 0.50
N GLU A 42 2.74 12.63 -0.37
CA GLU A 42 1.29 12.65 -0.18
C GLU A 42 0.68 11.25 -0.30
N LEU A 43 1.17 10.41 -1.21
CA LEU A 43 0.68 9.04 -1.31
C LEU A 43 1.02 8.18 -0.10
N ILE A 44 2.25 8.30 0.42
CA ILE A 44 2.63 7.63 1.66
C ILE A 44 1.68 8.05 2.79
N ARG A 45 1.41 9.36 2.90
CA ARG A 45 0.48 9.88 3.90
C ARG A 45 -0.94 9.34 3.73
N GLN A 46 -1.43 9.22 2.49
CA GLN A 46 -2.75 8.66 2.19
C GLN A 46 -2.81 7.16 2.51
N GLU A 47 -1.76 6.42 2.17
CA GLU A 47 -1.63 5.00 2.51
C GLU A 47 -1.63 4.80 4.03
N GLU A 48 -0.82 5.56 4.78
CA GLU A 48 -0.81 5.53 6.24
C GLU A 48 -2.19 5.86 6.82
N ALA A 49 -2.89 6.85 6.26
CA ALA A 49 -4.24 7.20 6.69
C ALA A 49 -5.25 6.07 6.45
N LEU A 50 -5.12 5.31 5.36
CA LEU A 50 -5.97 4.14 5.07
C LEU A 50 -5.68 2.98 6.04
N ILE A 51 -4.39 2.69 6.28
CA ILE A 51 -3.96 1.64 7.21
C ILE A 51 -4.45 1.98 8.62
N MET A 52 -4.20 3.20 9.08
CA MET A 52 -4.57 3.62 10.43
C MET A 52 -6.08 3.82 10.57
N GLY A 53 -6.77 4.30 9.54
CA GLY A 53 -8.22 4.51 9.55
C GLY A 53 -9.03 3.21 9.59
N SER A 54 -8.48 2.12 9.07
CA SER A 54 -9.10 0.79 9.16
C SER A 54 -8.65 -0.04 10.38
N SER A 55 -7.68 0.46 11.14
CA SER A 55 -7.16 -0.21 12.34
C SER A 55 -8.02 0.05 13.59
N TYR A 56 -8.03 -0.89 14.53
CA TYR A 56 -8.71 -0.73 15.82
C TYR A 56 -7.96 -1.42 16.96
N ASP A 57 -8.22 -1.01 18.20
CA ASP A 57 -7.64 -1.65 19.38
C ASP A 57 -8.47 -2.86 19.80
N GLY A 58 -7.82 -3.99 20.04
CA GLY A 58 -8.49 -5.23 20.38
C GLY A 58 -7.54 -6.31 20.88
N ARG A 59 -8.05 -7.53 21.06
CA ARG A 59 -7.22 -8.70 21.38
C ARG A 59 -6.86 -9.43 20.08
N CYS A 60 -5.57 -9.55 19.78
CA CYS A 60 -5.11 -10.26 18.60
C CYS A 60 -5.57 -11.74 18.65
N PRO A 61 -6.17 -12.30 17.59
CA PRO A 61 -6.64 -13.69 17.60
C PRO A 61 -5.49 -14.71 17.70
N ASP A 62 -4.29 -14.36 17.22
CA ASP A 62 -3.16 -15.30 17.17
C ASP A 62 -2.34 -15.34 18.46
N CYS A 63 -1.97 -14.17 18.98
CA CYS A 63 -1.14 -14.07 20.20
C CYS A 63 -1.93 -13.72 21.46
N PHE A 64 -3.23 -13.48 21.36
CA PHE A 64 -4.15 -13.15 22.47
C PHE A 64 -3.78 -11.92 23.30
N ARG A 65 -2.85 -11.08 22.83
CA ARG A 65 -2.44 -9.85 23.53
C ARG A 65 -3.32 -8.67 23.11
N PRO A 66 -3.64 -7.75 24.04
CA PRO A 66 -4.32 -6.50 23.71
C PRO A 66 -3.35 -5.59 22.95
N LYS A 67 -3.65 -5.29 21.69
CA LYS A 67 -2.82 -4.50 20.77
C LYS A 67 -3.71 -3.77 19.75
N ARG A 68 -3.12 -2.83 19.03
CA ARG A 68 -3.71 -2.31 17.79
C ARG A 68 -3.67 -3.39 16.71
N LEU A 69 -4.80 -3.62 16.06
CA LEU A 69 -4.99 -4.63 15.03
C LEU A 69 -5.14 -3.96 13.66
N PHE A 70 -4.52 -4.57 12.67
CA PHE A 70 -4.46 -4.12 11.28
C PHE A 70 -5.13 -5.16 10.39
N ARG A 71 -5.85 -4.68 9.37
CA ARG A 71 -6.50 -5.53 8.38
C ARG A 71 -5.44 -6.27 7.57
N TRP A 72 -5.46 -7.59 7.60
CA TRP A 72 -4.64 -8.47 6.77
C TRP A 72 -5.54 -9.28 5.84
N GLN A 73 -5.11 -9.39 4.59
CA GLN A 73 -5.73 -10.25 3.59
C GLN A 73 -4.60 -10.81 2.72
N PRO A 74 -4.56 -12.13 2.47
CA PRO A 74 -3.52 -12.69 1.60
C PRO A 74 -3.60 -12.05 0.21
N PRO A 75 -2.48 -11.68 -0.42
CA PRO A 75 -2.49 -11.14 -1.77
C PRO A 75 -3.12 -12.11 -2.77
N THR A 76 -3.91 -11.58 -3.71
CA THR A 76 -4.42 -12.34 -4.85
C THR A 76 -3.25 -12.87 -5.67
N GLN A 77 -3.32 -14.15 -6.03
CA GLN A 77 -2.36 -14.87 -6.83
C GLN A 77 -2.93 -15.14 -8.23
N PRO A 78 -2.08 -15.29 -9.26
CA PRO A 78 -2.53 -15.53 -10.64
C PRO A 78 -3.38 -16.79 -10.82
N TRP A 79 -3.25 -17.76 -9.92
CA TRP A 79 -3.97 -19.05 -9.94
C TRP A 79 -5.22 -19.06 -9.05
N ASP A 80 -5.54 -17.96 -8.36
CA ASP A 80 -6.80 -17.87 -7.63
C ASP A 80 -7.98 -17.76 -8.60
N GLU A 81 -9.12 -18.34 -8.22
CA GLU A 81 -10.34 -18.25 -9.02
C GLU A 81 -10.82 -16.79 -9.13
N PRO A 82 -11.12 -16.29 -10.35
CA PRO A 82 -11.56 -14.91 -10.53
C PRO A 82 -12.83 -14.61 -9.73
N GLY A 83 -12.81 -13.50 -8.99
CA GLY A 83 -13.96 -13.03 -8.21
C GLY A 83 -14.11 -13.68 -6.84
N VAL A 84 -13.23 -14.61 -6.45
CA VAL A 84 -13.21 -15.16 -5.09
C VAL A 84 -12.46 -14.21 -4.16
N GLU A 85 -13.16 -13.68 -3.16
CA GLU A 85 -12.56 -12.84 -2.13
C GLU A 85 -11.95 -13.70 -1.00
N LYS A 86 -10.66 -13.48 -0.72
CA LYS A 86 -9.97 -14.18 0.38
C LYS A 86 -10.42 -13.66 1.74
N PRO A 87 -10.42 -14.52 2.78
CA PRO A 87 -10.82 -14.10 4.12
C PRO A 87 -9.94 -12.96 4.63
N ILE A 88 -10.58 -12.00 5.28
CA ILE A 88 -9.94 -10.87 5.95
C ILE A 88 -9.79 -11.23 7.42
N THR A 89 -8.61 -11.00 7.98
CA THR A 89 -8.35 -11.09 9.43
C THR A 89 -7.75 -9.80 9.96
N PHE A 90 -7.82 -9.61 11.28
CA PHE A 90 -7.24 -8.45 11.95
C PHE A 90 -6.15 -8.91 12.91
N LEU A 91 -4.91 -8.53 12.61
CA LEU A 91 -3.72 -9.02 13.30
C LEU A 91 -2.96 -7.86 13.92
N CYS A 92 -2.31 -8.08 15.06
CA CYS A 92 -1.31 -7.12 15.52
C CYS A 92 -0.10 -7.13 14.58
N MET A 93 0.68 -6.04 14.54
CA MET A 93 1.78 -5.87 13.58
C MET A 93 2.77 -7.07 13.56
N ASP A 94 3.07 -7.65 14.73
CA ASP A 94 3.99 -8.80 14.79
C ASP A 94 3.40 -10.03 14.10
N CYS A 95 2.13 -10.35 14.37
CA CYS A 95 1.44 -11.48 13.73
C CYS A 95 1.16 -11.21 12.25
N TYR A 96 0.89 -9.95 11.88
CA TYR A 96 0.76 -9.52 10.49
C TYR A 96 2.04 -9.85 9.70
N ASN A 97 3.21 -9.46 10.23
CA ASN A 97 4.50 -9.72 9.57
C ASN A 97 4.75 -11.23 9.41
N VAL A 98 4.48 -12.02 10.45
CA VAL A 98 4.60 -13.48 10.38
C VAL A 98 3.68 -14.08 9.31
N ALA A 99 2.45 -13.58 9.20
CA ALA A 99 1.51 -14.04 8.17
C ALA A 99 1.97 -13.68 6.75
N VAL A 100 2.58 -12.49 6.58
CA VAL A 100 3.21 -12.08 5.30
C VAL A 100 4.39 -12.99 4.95
N ASP A 101 5.29 -13.23 5.90
CA ASP A 101 6.46 -14.09 5.69
C ASP A 101 6.05 -15.52 5.35
N ALA A 102 5.05 -16.06 6.04
CA ALA A 102 4.49 -17.38 5.77
C ALA A 102 3.84 -17.46 4.37
N HIS A 103 3.10 -16.42 3.97
CA HIS A 103 2.52 -16.34 2.62
C HIS A 103 3.62 -16.30 1.55
N ASN A 104 4.64 -15.48 1.74
CA ASN A 104 5.77 -15.37 0.81
C ASN A 104 6.53 -16.68 0.69
N ALA A 105 6.76 -17.39 1.81
CA ALA A 105 7.41 -18.69 1.82
C ALA A 105 6.59 -19.75 1.05
N MET A 106 5.27 -19.78 1.25
CA MET A 106 4.36 -20.66 0.52
C MET A 106 4.36 -20.38 -0.99
N VAL A 107 4.38 -19.11 -1.39
CA VAL A 107 4.46 -18.73 -2.80
C VAL A 107 5.79 -19.18 -3.40
N SER A 108 6.91 -18.94 -2.71
CA SER A 108 8.24 -19.35 -3.19
C SER A 108 8.35 -20.87 -3.38
N SER A 109 7.81 -21.68 -2.46
CA SER A 109 7.89 -23.15 -2.57
C SER A 109 7.16 -23.68 -3.81
N VAL A 110 6.04 -23.06 -4.22
CA VAL A 110 5.31 -23.43 -5.44
C VAL A 110 6.17 -23.22 -6.70
N PHE A 111 6.99 -22.16 -6.72
CA PHE A 111 7.89 -21.90 -7.85
C PHE A 111 9.10 -22.82 -7.88
N GLU A 112 9.63 -23.21 -6.72
CA GLU A 112 10.75 -24.15 -6.60
C GLU A 112 10.35 -25.59 -6.97
N GLU A 113 9.13 -26.03 -6.62
CA GLU A 113 8.62 -27.34 -7.03
C GLU A 113 8.30 -27.45 -8.53
N ALA A 114 8.12 -26.30 -9.19
CA ALA A 114 7.83 -26.20 -10.63
C ALA A 114 9.09 -26.08 -11.52
N SER A 115 10.29 -26.03 -10.93
CA SER A 115 11.59 -25.91 -11.62
C SER A 115 12.37 -27.22 -11.64
#